data_AF-A0A5C6ENX2-F1
#
_entry.id   AF-A0A5C6ENX2-F1
#
_cell.length_a   1.000
_cell.length_b   1.000
_cell.length_c   1.000
_cell.angle_alpha   90.00
_cell.angle_beta   90.00
_cell.angle_gamma   90.00
#
_symmetry.space_group_name_H-M   'P 1'
#
loop_
_entity.id
_entity.type
_entity.pdbx_description
1 polymer ?
#
loop_
_entity_poly.entity_id
_entity_poly.type
_entity_poly.pdbx_seq_one_letter_code
_entity_poly.pdbx_strand_id
1 'polypeptide(L)'
;MHKFLKLTLASALLGCGAMGVVGNLMTKEAKAVEIITHWVPHEVYGQIGEPDNNGKVFFSGLGAKYMGYPKHENPPAYPGKYSKFWRTLPAYRYYIPDYMYNRDEVRPSNPIKGTFQLEQCIACHSVMTPGIVRDYKKSAHSRAEPSPTGCDTCHGNNHQKLTMPSSKACGTSECHETQYSEQGQGGIGSHASCSSFAQVECAWSIERPPGDTAGCTFCHTSPEERCSTCHQRHQFDPKVARKSEQCKTCHWGKDHRDWEAYDIGLHGTVYQINKWDPKQFDWTKKLADADYVGPTCQYCHMRGGHHNVQRFGTVYTSMGMSMADRGAPIWKEKRDRWASVCDDCHSPRFARENLQAMDEAVKDAGLKYRETFQVAADLVKDGVADPMPKDLCPDWSGQHVWSLKIGAYHDDPAFGGKAGESGEFRMSNVSDIERLCFESVGYFQTYIFKGMAHGSWNDATYNDGSFGMDRWLVNIKQDATQARRLAALEKKVGITWVPESYWKTGEWLDHLTGPYIVKNHPGKTIFDLCPDPGWLDTHHAPAEEVEYINRKIKELGWATPEHGGHH
;
A
#
# COMPACT_ATOMS: atom_id res chain seq x y z
N MET A 1 43.31 -11.13 58.10
CA MET A 1 44.72 -11.56 58.33
C MET A 1 45.47 -11.52 57.01
N HIS A 2 46.80 -11.29 57.02
CA HIS A 2 47.83 -11.67 56.02
C HIS A 2 47.47 -11.65 54.50
N LYS A 3 48.00 -10.72 53.68
CA LYS A 3 49.37 -10.68 53.05
C LYS A 3 49.52 -11.67 51.87
N PHE A 4 50.19 -11.37 50.75
CA PHE A 4 50.90 -10.16 50.26
C PHE A 4 50.30 -9.72 48.89
N LEU A 5 50.85 -8.94 47.93
CA LEU A 5 52.10 -8.18 47.63
C LEU A 5 51.63 -6.99 46.71
N LYS A 6 52.20 -5.78 46.58
CA LYS A 6 53.56 -5.28 46.21
C LYS A 6 54.06 -5.84 44.85
N LEU A 7 54.65 -5.09 43.92
CA LEU A 7 55.15 -3.69 43.80
C LEU A 7 55.07 -3.29 42.28
N THR A 8 55.26 -2.08 41.71
CA THR A 8 55.82 -0.74 42.05
C THR A 8 55.26 0.33 41.06
N LEU A 9 55.50 1.63 41.27
CA LEU A 9 55.55 2.66 40.21
C LEU A 9 57.01 2.91 39.78
N ALA A 10 57.25 3.46 38.57
CA ALA A 10 58.48 4.17 38.23
C ALA A 10 58.21 5.23 37.13
N SER A 11 58.97 6.33 37.10
CA SER A 11 58.72 7.49 36.22
C SER A 11 60.00 8.21 35.79
N ALA A 12 60.10 8.57 34.52
CA ALA A 12 60.99 9.61 33.95
C ALA A 12 60.39 10.01 32.58
N LEU A 13 60.14 11.27 32.21
CA LEU A 13 60.94 12.52 32.20
C LEU A 13 61.89 12.68 30.99
N LEU A 14 61.50 13.63 30.13
CA LEU A 14 62.32 14.49 29.26
C LEU A 14 63.30 13.85 28.26
N GLY A 15 62.94 13.96 26.98
CA GLY A 15 63.86 13.92 25.82
C GLY A 15 63.31 14.82 24.72
N CYS A 16 64.11 15.75 24.19
CA CYS A 16 63.63 16.81 23.29
C CYS A 16 64.11 16.61 21.85
N GLY A 17 63.20 16.80 20.88
CA GLY A 17 63.53 17.18 19.51
C GLY A 17 63.82 16.07 18.50
N ALA A 18 62.82 15.78 17.66
CA ALA A 18 63.00 15.42 16.25
C ALA A 18 61.72 15.75 15.48
N MET A 19 61.82 16.34 14.29
CA MET A 19 60.66 16.52 13.41
C MET A 19 60.33 15.19 12.72
N GLY A 20 59.13 14.65 12.99
CA GLY A 20 58.64 13.41 12.41
C GLY A 20 57.23 13.60 11.84
N VAL A 21 57.07 13.30 10.55
CA VAL A 21 55.84 13.50 9.76
C VAL A 21 54.60 12.95 10.49
N VAL A 22 53.60 13.81 10.73
CA VAL A 22 52.27 13.38 11.18
C VAL A 22 51.52 12.77 10.00
N GLY A 23 51.85 11.52 9.68
CA GLY A 23 51.10 10.72 8.70
C GLY A 23 49.71 10.37 9.21
N ASN A 24 48.76 10.21 8.29
CA ASN A 24 47.33 9.98 8.59
C ASN A 24 47.09 8.74 9.47
N LEU A 25 46.93 8.92 10.77
CA LEU A 25 46.41 7.92 11.71
C LEU A 25 44.86 7.87 11.69
N MET A 26 44.31 7.75 10.47
CA MET A 26 42.86 7.71 10.19
C MET A 26 42.47 6.50 9.32
N THR A 27 43.27 5.43 9.34
CA THR A 27 42.91 4.13 8.75
C THR A 27 42.23 3.23 9.78
N LYS A 28 40.99 3.57 10.16
CA LYS A 28 40.08 2.55 10.71
C LYS A 28 39.70 1.62 9.56
N GLU A 29 39.91 0.32 9.73
CA GLU A 29 39.46 -0.69 8.77
C GLU A 29 37.93 -0.69 8.68
N ALA A 30 37.39 0.01 7.68
CA ALA A 30 36.05 -0.26 7.19
C ALA A 30 36.10 -1.61 6.46
N LYS A 31 35.84 -2.69 7.20
CA LYS A 31 35.75 -4.03 6.61
C LYS A 31 34.64 -4.05 5.58
N ALA A 32 34.98 -4.37 4.33
CA ALA A 32 34.03 -4.41 3.24
C ALA A 32 32.92 -5.44 3.53
N VAL A 33 31.71 -5.12 3.07
CA VAL A 33 30.59 -6.08 3.07
C VAL A 33 30.68 -6.85 1.76
N GLU A 34 31.19 -8.08 1.85
CA GLU A 34 31.38 -8.97 0.71
C GLU A 34 30.16 -9.86 0.45
N ILE A 35 29.98 -10.29 -0.81
CA ILE A 35 29.16 -11.46 -1.11
C ILE A 35 29.96 -12.70 -0.69
N ILE A 36 29.64 -13.26 0.48
CA ILE A 36 30.43 -14.33 1.12
C ILE A 36 30.31 -15.63 0.31
N THR A 37 31.39 -16.00 -0.37
CA THR A 37 31.54 -17.20 -1.22
C THR A 37 32.21 -18.40 -0.51
N HIS A 38 32.20 -18.42 0.82
CA HIS A 38 32.90 -19.41 1.64
C HIS A 38 32.11 -19.76 2.93
N TRP A 39 32.72 -20.61 3.79
CA TRP A 39 32.17 -21.17 5.04
C TRP A 39 30.95 -22.11 4.90
N VAL A 40 29.94 -21.74 4.12
CA VAL A 40 28.82 -22.62 3.76
C VAL A 40 29.35 -23.81 2.92
N PRO A 41 28.85 -25.06 3.11
CA PRO A 41 29.28 -26.21 2.31
C PRO A 41 29.10 -25.99 0.80
N HIS A 42 30.15 -26.29 0.03
CA HIS A 42 30.19 -26.07 -1.42
C HIS A 42 29.19 -26.91 -2.22
N GLU A 43 28.74 -28.02 -1.64
CA GLU A 43 27.74 -28.94 -2.19
C GLU A 43 26.37 -28.28 -2.38
N VAL A 44 26.08 -27.21 -1.63
CA VAL A 44 24.84 -26.42 -1.75
C VAL A 44 25.04 -25.09 -2.50
N TYR A 45 26.16 -24.90 -3.22
CA TYR A 45 26.37 -23.73 -4.09
C TYR A 45 25.76 -23.94 -5.49
N GLY A 46 24.91 -22.99 -5.88
CA GLY A 46 24.25 -22.96 -7.19
C GLY A 46 25.25 -22.71 -8.31
N GLN A 47 25.19 -23.52 -9.36
CA GLN A 47 26.01 -23.37 -10.57
C GLN A 47 25.24 -22.63 -11.66
N ILE A 48 25.96 -22.00 -12.60
CA ILE A 48 25.33 -21.16 -13.63
C ILE A 48 24.37 -22.00 -14.50
N GLY A 49 23.12 -21.54 -14.61
CA GLY A 49 22.04 -22.22 -15.33
C GLY A 49 21.25 -23.25 -14.51
N GLU A 50 21.62 -23.51 -13.25
CA GLU A 50 20.81 -24.36 -12.37
C GLU A 50 19.50 -23.68 -11.94
N PRO A 51 18.41 -24.44 -11.69
CA PRO A 51 17.11 -23.88 -11.27
C PRO A 51 17.19 -23.07 -9.97
N ASP A 52 16.60 -21.88 -9.94
CA ASP A 52 16.44 -21.04 -8.74
C ASP A 52 15.72 -21.77 -7.58
N ASN A 53 14.76 -22.62 -7.91
CA ASN A 53 13.94 -23.38 -6.98
C ASN A 53 14.57 -24.70 -6.47
N ASN A 54 15.84 -24.98 -6.79
CA ASN A 54 16.52 -26.20 -6.33
C ASN A 54 16.99 -26.17 -4.86
N GLY A 55 16.86 -25.02 -4.18
CA GLY A 55 17.24 -24.83 -2.77
C GLY A 55 18.73 -24.58 -2.51
N LYS A 56 19.55 -24.40 -3.55
CA LYS A 56 20.96 -24.01 -3.44
C LYS A 56 21.14 -22.50 -3.25
N VAL A 57 22.31 -22.11 -2.76
CA VAL A 57 22.73 -20.72 -2.61
C VAL A 57 23.34 -20.20 -3.91
N PHE A 58 22.67 -19.22 -4.54
CA PHE A 58 23.21 -18.46 -5.67
C PHE A 58 23.78 -17.12 -5.15
N PHE A 59 25.07 -16.88 -5.40
CA PHE A 59 25.77 -15.70 -4.86
C PHE A 59 25.23 -14.41 -5.47
N SER A 60 24.80 -13.47 -4.62
CA SER A 60 24.05 -12.27 -5.02
C SER A 60 22.77 -12.56 -5.85
N GLY A 61 22.25 -13.80 -5.80
CA GLY A 61 21.16 -14.28 -6.67
C GLY A 61 21.56 -14.54 -8.13
N LEU A 62 22.83 -14.35 -8.50
CA LEU A 62 23.29 -14.39 -9.89
C LEU A 62 23.53 -15.81 -10.40
N GLY A 63 23.35 -16.00 -11.71
CA GLY A 63 23.61 -17.26 -12.41
C GLY A 63 22.53 -18.32 -12.23
N ALA A 64 21.53 -18.11 -11.39
CA ALA A 64 20.34 -18.93 -11.33
C ALA A 64 19.58 -18.90 -12.67
N LYS A 65 18.79 -19.94 -12.92
CA LYS A 65 17.74 -19.94 -13.94
C LYS A 65 16.39 -19.79 -13.26
N TYR A 66 15.68 -18.69 -13.52
CA TYR A 66 14.33 -18.49 -13.00
C TYR A 66 13.35 -19.56 -13.50
N MET A 67 12.68 -20.26 -12.57
CA MET A 67 11.67 -21.29 -12.90
C MET A 67 10.23 -20.80 -12.69
N GLY A 68 10.05 -19.69 -11.96
CA GLY A 68 8.74 -19.11 -11.66
C GLY A 68 7.92 -19.87 -10.62
N TYR A 69 6.68 -19.41 -10.43
CA TYR A 69 5.79 -19.86 -9.36
C TYR A 69 5.28 -21.31 -9.57
N PRO A 70 5.00 -22.07 -8.48
CA PRO A 70 4.71 -23.50 -8.55
C PRO A 70 3.27 -23.79 -9.02
N LYS A 71 3.03 -23.66 -10.34
CA LYS A 71 1.73 -23.94 -11.00
C LYS A 71 1.12 -25.30 -10.66
N HIS A 72 1.96 -26.29 -10.34
CA HIS A 72 1.56 -27.67 -10.05
C HIS A 72 0.96 -27.85 -8.64
N GLU A 73 1.05 -26.86 -7.75
CA GLU A 73 0.43 -26.89 -6.41
C GLU A 73 -1.07 -26.57 -6.44
N ASN A 74 -1.66 -26.39 -7.63
CA ASN A 74 -3.07 -26.08 -7.87
C ASN A 74 -3.61 -24.96 -6.95
N PRO A 75 -2.99 -23.76 -6.95
CA PRO A 75 -3.51 -22.63 -6.20
C PRO A 75 -4.90 -22.22 -6.71
N PRO A 76 -5.80 -21.71 -5.84
CA PRO A 76 -7.11 -21.26 -6.28
C PRO A 76 -6.99 -20.07 -7.24
N ALA A 77 -7.89 -19.98 -8.22
CA ALA A 77 -8.02 -18.80 -9.07
C ALA A 77 -8.42 -17.56 -8.24
N TYR A 78 -8.06 -16.37 -8.73
CA TYR A 78 -8.55 -15.11 -8.18
C TYR A 78 -9.94 -14.79 -8.77
N PRO A 79 -10.87 -14.18 -8.03
CA PRO A 79 -12.16 -13.73 -8.58
C PRO A 79 -12.01 -12.48 -9.46
N GLY A 80 -13.11 -12.06 -10.09
CA GLY A 80 -13.23 -10.79 -10.79
C GLY A 80 -12.72 -10.78 -12.25
N LYS A 81 -12.89 -9.62 -12.90
CA LYS A 81 -12.70 -9.38 -14.34
C LYS A 81 -11.42 -9.97 -14.94
N TYR A 82 -10.31 -9.91 -14.20
CA TYR A 82 -8.99 -10.34 -14.67
C TYR A 82 -8.56 -11.74 -14.19
N SER A 83 -9.49 -12.54 -13.67
CA SER A 83 -9.26 -13.90 -13.13
C SER A 83 -8.34 -14.78 -13.99
N LYS A 84 -8.46 -14.69 -15.31
CA LYS A 84 -7.66 -15.44 -16.30
C LYS A 84 -6.16 -15.09 -16.32
N PHE A 85 -5.79 -13.83 -16.03
CA PHE A 85 -4.40 -13.37 -15.99
C PHE A 85 -3.84 -13.31 -14.56
N TRP A 86 -4.71 -13.35 -13.56
CA TRP A 86 -4.34 -13.48 -12.16
C TRP A 86 -3.57 -14.77 -11.87
N ARG A 87 -2.26 -14.61 -11.70
CA ARG A 87 -1.37 -15.67 -11.19
C ARG A 87 -1.52 -15.72 -9.68
N THR A 88 -1.63 -16.92 -9.11
CA THR A 88 -1.92 -17.08 -7.68
C THR A 88 -0.94 -18.01 -6.97
N LEU A 89 -0.84 -17.85 -5.65
CA LEU A 89 -0.07 -18.72 -4.76
C LEU A 89 -1.01 -19.48 -3.81
N PRO A 90 -0.63 -20.67 -3.30
CA PRO A 90 -1.49 -21.44 -2.41
C PRO A 90 -1.89 -20.67 -1.14
N ALA A 91 -1.05 -19.73 -0.69
CA ALA A 91 -1.33 -18.88 0.47
C ALA A 91 -2.59 -18.01 0.28
N TYR A 92 -2.95 -17.64 -0.96
CA TYR A 92 -4.06 -16.73 -1.24
C TYR A 92 -5.42 -17.29 -0.81
N ARG A 93 -5.57 -18.61 -0.65
CA ARG A 93 -6.82 -19.26 -0.22
C ARG A 93 -7.44 -18.64 1.04
N TYR A 94 -6.61 -18.15 1.97
CA TYR A 94 -7.06 -17.58 3.24
C TYR A 94 -7.50 -16.10 3.13
N TYR A 95 -7.35 -15.46 1.97
CA TYR A 95 -7.43 -14.00 1.83
C TYR A 95 -8.72 -13.51 1.17
N ILE A 96 -9.33 -14.28 0.26
CA ILE A 96 -10.73 -14.12 -0.18
C ILE A 96 -11.46 -15.46 0.02
N PRO A 97 -11.74 -15.84 1.29
CA PRO A 97 -11.99 -17.23 1.65
C PRO A 97 -13.29 -17.80 1.06
N ASP A 98 -14.32 -16.98 0.83
CA ASP A 98 -15.57 -17.45 0.23
C ASP A 98 -15.37 -18.03 -1.17
N TYR A 99 -14.56 -17.36 -2.00
CA TYR A 99 -14.24 -17.83 -3.35
C TYR A 99 -13.07 -18.83 -3.39
N MET A 100 -12.07 -18.67 -2.52
CA MET A 100 -10.79 -19.38 -2.62
C MET A 100 -10.57 -20.53 -1.61
N TYR A 101 -11.46 -20.69 -0.62
CA TYR A 101 -11.37 -21.75 0.41
C TYR A 101 -12.67 -22.52 0.59
N ASN A 102 -13.81 -21.81 0.61
CA ASN A 102 -15.06 -22.34 1.13
C ASN A 102 -15.80 -23.25 0.12
N ARG A 103 -15.57 -23.10 -1.19
CA ARG A 103 -16.09 -23.99 -2.23
C ARG A 103 -15.43 -25.38 -2.20
N ASP A 104 -16.19 -26.42 -2.50
CA ASP A 104 -15.72 -27.82 -2.46
C ASP A 104 -14.63 -28.10 -3.51
N GLU A 105 -14.60 -27.36 -4.62
CA GLU A 105 -13.61 -27.53 -5.71
C GLU A 105 -12.21 -26.99 -5.38
N VAL A 106 -12.06 -26.13 -4.36
CA VAL A 106 -10.79 -25.45 -4.02
C VAL A 106 -10.34 -25.63 -2.57
N ARG A 107 -11.20 -26.19 -1.71
CA ARG A 107 -10.86 -26.44 -0.31
C ARG A 107 -9.62 -27.36 -0.22
N PRO A 108 -8.56 -26.97 0.51
CA PRO A 108 -7.36 -27.80 0.62
C PRO A 108 -7.66 -29.11 1.36
N SER A 109 -6.92 -30.17 1.01
CA SER A 109 -6.96 -31.42 1.76
C SER A 109 -6.45 -31.23 3.21
N ASN A 110 -6.97 -32.03 4.12
CA ASN A 110 -6.58 -32.01 5.53
C ASN A 110 -6.26 -33.45 6.00
N PRO A 111 -5.16 -33.70 6.74
CA PRO A 111 -4.82 -35.04 7.20
C PRO A 111 -5.77 -35.60 8.26
N ILE A 112 -6.43 -34.74 9.04
CA ILE A 112 -7.32 -35.18 10.14
C ILE A 112 -8.74 -35.37 9.62
N LYS A 113 -9.30 -36.55 9.87
CA LYS A 113 -10.63 -36.99 9.41
C LYS A 113 -11.57 -37.17 10.59
N GLY A 114 -12.83 -36.74 10.41
CA GLY A 114 -13.89 -36.88 11.40
C GLY A 114 -14.81 -35.67 11.41
N THR A 115 -15.92 -35.80 12.14
CA THR A 115 -16.82 -34.70 12.50
C THR A 115 -16.76 -34.57 14.02
N PHE A 116 -16.45 -33.38 14.52
CA PHE A 116 -16.07 -33.16 15.92
C PHE A 116 -16.95 -32.13 16.62
N GLN A 117 -17.16 -32.31 17.92
CA GLN A 117 -17.80 -31.34 18.82
C GLN A 117 -16.78 -30.32 19.33
N LEU A 118 -17.26 -29.16 19.81
CA LEU A 118 -16.44 -28.05 20.29
C LEU A 118 -15.38 -28.47 21.33
N GLU A 119 -15.72 -29.37 22.27
CA GLU A 119 -14.81 -29.84 23.31
C GLU A 119 -13.63 -30.62 22.72
N GLN A 120 -13.88 -31.40 21.65
CA GLN A 120 -12.85 -32.17 20.94
C GLN A 120 -11.93 -31.24 20.15
N CYS A 121 -12.50 -30.21 19.50
CA CYS A 121 -11.75 -29.15 18.84
C CYS A 121 -10.82 -28.43 19.84
N ILE A 122 -11.36 -27.98 20.98
CA ILE A 122 -10.61 -27.30 22.04
C ILE A 122 -9.53 -28.22 22.63
N ALA A 123 -9.85 -29.49 22.92
CA ALA A 123 -8.90 -30.42 23.51
C ALA A 123 -7.71 -30.68 22.58
N CYS A 124 -7.97 -31.04 21.32
CA CYS A 124 -6.92 -31.30 20.32
C CYS A 124 -6.08 -30.04 20.04
N HIS A 125 -6.71 -28.92 19.73
CA HIS A 125 -6.00 -27.68 19.39
C HIS A 125 -5.32 -27.02 20.61
N SER A 126 -5.65 -27.40 21.84
CA SER A 126 -4.88 -26.98 23.03
C SER A 126 -3.45 -27.54 23.05
N VAL A 127 -3.19 -28.63 22.33
CA VAL A 127 -1.86 -29.22 22.13
C VAL A 127 -1.32 -28.90 20.73
N MET A 128 -2.14 -29.05 19.68
CA MET A 128 -1.69 -28.91 18.29
C MET A 128 -1.44 -27.46 17.86
N THR A 129 -2.24 -26.51 18.35
CA THR A 129 -2.12 -25.08 18.01
C THR A 129 -2.39 -24.21 19.25
N PRO A 130 -1.57 -24.31 20.31
CA PRO A 130 -1.92 -23.84 21.65
C PRO A 130 -2.19 -22.32 21.75
N GLY A 131 -1.63 -21.51 20.83
CA GLY A 131 -1.95 -20.09 20.73
C GLY A 131 -3.44 -19.83 20.42
N ILE A 132 -4.00 -20.55 19.44
CA ILE A 132 -5.40 -20.41 19.01
C ILE A 132 -6.34 -20.66 20.18
N VAL A 133 -6.15 -21.75 20.94
CA VAL A 133 -7.02 -22.09 22.06
C VAL A 133 -6.80 -21.19 23.28
N ARG A 134 -5.58 -20.71 23.53
CA ARG A 134 -5.33 -19.69 24.58
C ARG A 134 -6.06 -18.39 24.28
N ASP A 135 -6.07 -17.93 23.04
CA ASP A 135 -6.71 -16.68 22.65
C ASP A 135 -8.23 -16.83 22.55
N TYR A 136 -8.71 -17.97 22.02
CA TYR A 136 -10.13 -18.33 22.05
C TYR A 136 -10.69 -18.29 23.48
N LYS A 137 -10.04 -18.93 24.45
CA LYS A 137 -10.49 -18.94 25.87
C LYS A 137 -10.49 -17.56 26.55
N LYS A 138 -9.80 -16.55 25.99
CA LYS A 138 -9.90 -15.15 26.44
C LYS A 138 -11.05 -14.39 25.77
N SER A 139 -11.44 -14.76 24.54
CA SER A 139 -12.49 -14.10 23.77
C SER A 139 -13.87 -14.15 24.44
N ALA A 140 -14.75 -13.22 24.07
CA ALA A 140 -16.15 -13.25 24.46
C ALA A 140 -16.90 -14.45 23.86
N HIS A 141 -16.55 -14.87 22.63
CA HIS A 141 -17.11 -16.05 21.95
C HIS A 141 -17.08 -17.32 22.81
N SER A 142 -15.98 -17.57 23.52
CA SER A 142 -15.83 -18.71 24.44
C SER A 142 -16.67 -18.66 25.73
N ARG A 143 -17.37 -17.56 25.96
CA ARG A 143 -18.18 -17.28 27.16
C ARG A 143 -19.58 -16.72 26.81
N ALA A 144 -20.03 -16.90 25.56
CA ALA A 144 -21.39 -16.55 25.19
C ALA A 144 -22.37 -17.61 25.71
N GLU A 145 -23.54 -17.16 26.15
CA GLU A 145 -24.64 -17.99 26.67
C GLU A 145 -25.91 -17.72 25.84
N PRO A 146 -26.80 -18.71 25.63
CA PRO A 146 -26.78 -20.06 26.21
C PRO A 146 -25.78 -21.03 25.54
N SER A 147 -25.22 -20.66 24.39
CA SER A 147 -24.21 -21.45 23.67
C SER A 147 -23.02 -20.58 23.23
N PRO A 148 -21.77 -21.04 23.41
CA PRO A 148 -20.60 -20.31 22.96
C PRO A 148 -20.54 -20.26 21.43
N THR A 149 -19.99 -19.18 20.87
CA THR A 149 -19.56 -19.18 19.47
C THR A 149 -18.31 -20.06 19.39
N GLY A 150 -18.48 -21.28 18.89
CA GLY A 150 -17.48 -22.34 18.88
C GLY A 150 -16.46 -22.22 17.75
N CYS A 151 -15.39 -23.03 17.82
CA CYS A 151 -14.48 -23.23 16.70
C CYS A 151 -15.24 -23.77 15.47
N ASP A 152 -16.17 -24.68 15.72
CA ASP A 152 -17.09 -25.30 14.77
C ASP A 152 -18.19 -24.34 14.28
N THR A 153 -18.65 -23.37 15.09
CA THR A 153 -19.54 -22.31 14.61
C THR A 153 -18.90 -21.46 13.49
N CYS A 154 -17.58 -21.25 13.56
CA CYS A 154 -16.85 -20.45 12.56
C CYS A 154 -16.19 -21.27 11.42
N HIS A 155 -15.88 -22.55 11.65
CA HIS A 155 -15.12 -23.40 10.70
C HIS A 155 -15.83 -24.70 10.28
N GLY A 156 -16.99 -25.01 10.86
CA GLY A 156 -17.73 -26.26 10.65
C GLY A 156 -17.19 -27.46 11.44
N ASN A 157 -18.06 -28.41 11.79
CA ASN A 157 -17.71 -29.61 12.56
C ASN A 157 -16.92 -30.66 11.77
N ASN A 158 -17.08 -30.73 10.44
CA ASN A 158 -16.47 -31.77 9.61
C ASN A 158 -15.05 -31.35 9.18
N HIS A 159 -14.04 -32.05 9.68
CA HIS A 159 -12.63 -31.70 9.51
C HIS A 159 -12.08 -31.97 8.09
N GLN A 160 -12.87 -32.58 7.20
CA GLN A 160 -12.61 -32.69 5.75
C GLN A 160 -13.36 -31.62 4.93
N LYS A 161 -14.29 -30.87 5.55
CA LYS A 161 -15.07 -29.79 4.94
C LYS A 161 -15.00 -28.49 5.76
N LEU A 162 -13.84 -28.21 6.37
CA LEU A 162 -13.62 -26.96 7.10
C LEU A 162 -13.81 -25.73 6.19
N THR A 163 -14.25 -24.63 6.77
CA THR A 163 -14.36 -23.32 6.14
C THR A 163 -13.44 -22.30 6.80
N MET A 164 -13.26 -21.16 6.15
CA MET A 164 -12.62 -19.97 6.70
C MET A 164 -13.66 -18.84 6.71
N PRO A 165 -14.01 -18.28 7.88
CA PRO A 165 -15.06 -17.27 7.97
C PRO A 165 -14.61 -15.95 7.32
N SER A 166 -15.38 -15.47 6.35
CA SER A 166 -15.25 -14.12 5.81
C SER A 166 -15.95 -13.09 6.70
N SER A 167 -15.84 -11.81 6.33
CA SER A 167 -16.67 -10.73 6.86
C SER A 167 -18.17 -11.02 6.77
N LYS A 168 -18.61 -11.75 5.73
CA LYS A 168 -20.01 -12.14 5.50
C LYS A 168 -20.47 -13.19 6.52
N ALA A 169 -19.57 -14.08 6.95
CA ALA A 169 -19.85 -15.05 8.02
C ALA A 169 -19.92 -14.41 9.42
N CYS A 170 -19.24 -13.27 9.63
CA CYS A 170 -19.43 -12.44 10.83
C CYS A 170 -20.70 -11.57 10.73
N GLY A 171 -20.96 -11.03 9.54
CA GLY A 171 -22.02 -10.07 9.22
C GLY A 171 -23.43 -10.65 9.07
N THR A 172 -23.69 -11.87 9.54
CA THR A 172 -25.06 -12.42 9.57
C THR A 172 -25.93 -11.65 10.56
N SER A 173 -27.24 -11.62 10.29
CA SER A 173 -28.25 -10.94 11.12
C SER A 173 -28.37 -11.51 12.54
N GLU A 174 -27.95 -12.75 12.76
CA GLU A 174 -27.86 -13.39 14.07
C GLU A 174 -26.57 -13.01 14.85
N CYS A 175 -25.61 -12.33 14.22
CA CYS A 175 -24.28 -12.05 14.78
C CYS A 175 -23.91 -10.56 14.75
N HIS A 176 -23.24 -10.09 13.69
CA HIS A 176 -22.60 -8.77 13.64
C HIS A 176 -22.95 -7.97 12.37
N GLU A 177 -24.16 -8.20 11.81
CA GLU A 177 -24.73 -7.45 10.69
C GLU A 177 -24.58 -5.93 10.83
N THR A 178 -24.72 -5.35 12.03
CA THR A 178 -24.50 -3.92 12.26
C THR A 178 -23.09 -3.48 11.83
N GLN A 179 -22.03 -4.13 12.31
CA GLN A 179 -20.65 -3.75 11.97
C GLN A 179 -20.30 -4.04 10.50
N TYR A 180 -20.86 -5.11 9.93
CA TYR A 180 -20.72 -5.43 8.51
C TYR A 180 -21.40 -4.38 7.61
N SER A 181 -22.65 -4.03 7.93
CA SER A 181 -23.43 -3.01 7.21
C SER A 181 -22.84 -1.61 7.38
N GLU A 182 -22.34 -1.28 8.58
CA GLU A 182 -21.55 -0.07 8.80
C GLU A 182 -20.32 -0.06 7.89
N GLN A 183 -19.49 -1.10 7.87
CA GLN A 183 -18.30 -1.13 6.99
C GLN A 183 -18.69 -1.01 5.52
N GLY A 184 -19.73 -1.72 5.08
CA GLY A 184 -20.24 -1.73 3.69
C GLY A 184 -20.78 -0.39 3.16
N GLN A 185 -20.94 0.63 4.00
CA GLN A 185 -21.23 2.00 3.55
C GLN A 185 -20.00 2.74 2.99
N GLY A 186 -18.81 2.13 3.02
CA GLY A 186 -17.60 2.72 2.46
C GLY A 186 -17.64 2.78 0.92
N GLY A 187 -17.17 3.88 0.33
CA GLY A 187 -17.07 4.02 -1.12
C GLY A 187 -15.81 3.39 -1.71
N ILE A 188 -15.42 3.85 -2.90
CA ILE A 188 -14.12 3.55 -3.52
C ILE A 188 -12.96 3.95 -2.59
N GLY A 189 -11.92 3.11 -2.48
CA GLY A 189 -10.78 3.36 -1.61
C GLY A 189 -11.12 3.34 -0.11
N SER A 190 -11.97 2.41 0.30
CA SER A 190 -12.38 2.18 1.70
C SER A 190 -12.22 0.71 2.09
N HIS A 191 -12.51 0.36 3.35
CA HIS A 191 -12.58 -1.04 3.80
C HIS A 191 -13.69 -1.88 3.14
N ALA A 192 -14.56 -1.28 2.32
CA ALA A 192 -15.59 -1.98 1.54
C ALA A 192 -15.22 -2.21 0.06
N SER A 193 -14.07 -1.69 -0.40
CA SER A 193 -13.61 -1.81 -1.80
C SER A 193 -12.11 -2.07 -1.95
N CYS A 194 -11.36 -2.16 -0.86
CA CYS A 194 -9.92 -2.41 -0.88
C CYS A 194 -9.56 -3.80 -1.44
N SER A 195 -10.44 -4.79 -1.30
CA SER A 195 -10.33 -6.11 -1.93
C SER A 195 -10.99 -6.11 -3.32
N SER A 196 -12.32 -5.93 -3.38
CA SER A 196 -13.11 -6.21 -4.59
C SER A 196 -12.87 -5.25 -5.76
N PHE A 197 -12.31 -4.06 -5.50
CA PHE A 197 -11.78 -3.17 -6.52
C PHE A 197 -10.26 -3.14 -6.47
N ALA A 198 -9.69 -2.52 -5.42
CA ALA A 198 -8.30 -2.06 -5.45
C ALA A 198 -7.27 -3.19 -5.52
N GLN A 199 -7.60 -4.40 -5.04
CA GLN A 199 -6.75 -5.58 -5.20
C GLN A 199 -7.18 -6.45 -6.38
N VAL A 200 -8.46 -6.80 -6.52
CA VAL A 200 -8.95 -7.67 -7.60
C VAL A 200 -8.66 -7.11 -8.99
N GLU A 201 -8.66 -5.78 -9.15
CA GLU A 201 -8.38 -5.08 -10.41
C GLU A 201 -7.00 -4.36 -10.37
N CYS A 202 -6.09 -4.78 -9.47
CA CYS A 202 -4.73 -4.24 -9.35
C CYS A 202 -3.87 -4.57 -10.57
N ALA A 203 -3.69 -3.59 -11.47
CA ALA A 203 -2.89 -3.71 -12.69
C ALA A 203 -1.52 -4.37 -12.45
N TRP A 204 -0.68 -3.83 -11.55
CA TRP A 204 0.65 -4.38 -11.26
C TRP A 204 0.62 -5.83 -10.75
N SER A 205 -0.38 -6.22 -9.96
CA SER A 205 -0.49 -7.61 -9.48
C SER A 205 -0.94 -8.60 -10.56
N ILE A 206 -1.61 -8.11 -11.60
CA ILE A 206 -1.96 -8.87 -12.81
C ILE A 206 -0.76 -8.90 -13.78
N GLU A 207 -0.04 -7.79 -13.89
CA GLU A 207 1.18 -7.59 -14.70
C GLU A 207 2.30 -8.56 -14.32
N ARG A 208 2.48 -8.84 -13.02
CA ARG A 208 3.73 -9.41 -12.46
C ARG A 208 3.64 -10.88 -12.01
N PRO A 209 4.79 -11.57 -11.84
CA PRO A 209 4.84 -12.87 -11.18
C PRO A 209 4.29 -12.79 -9.74
N PRO A 210 3.54 -13.80 -9.24
CA PRO A 210 2.70 -13.61 -8.06
C PRO A 210 3.45 -13.58 -6.71
N GLY A 211 4.78 -13.70 -6.72
CA GLY A 211 5.62 -13.40 -5.56
C GLY A 211 5.98 -11.92 -5.42
N ASP A 212 6.04 -11.20 -6.54
CA ASP A 212 6.45 -9.79 -6.67
C ASP A 212 5.53 -8.87 -5.84
N THR A 213 4.21 -9.05 -6.00
CA THR A 213 3.16 -8.27 -5.29
C THR A 213 2.44 -9.07 -4.21
N ALA A 214 3.02 -10.16 -3.69
CA ALA A 214 2.34 -11.03 -2.71
C ALA A 214 1.86 -10.28 -1.45
N GLY A 215 2.62 -9.27 -1.02
CA GLY A 215 2.24 -8.38 0.09
C GLY A 215 0.97 -7.57 -0.17
N CYS A 216 0.67 -7.20 -1.42
CA CYS A 216 -0.54 -6.48 -1.78
C CYS A 216 -1.78 -7.33 -1.49
N THR A 217 -1.78 -8.60 -1.91
CA THR A 217 -2.86 -9.57 -1.60
C THR A 217 -3.02 -9.76 -0.09
N PHE A 218 -1.93 -9.81 0.67
CA PHE A 218 -2.01 -10.00 2.12
C PHE A 218 -2.52 -8.77 2.87
N CYS A 219 -2.18 -7.57 2.39
CA CYS A 219 -2.63 -6.30 2.93
C CYS A 219 -4.10 -6.01 2.56
N HIS A 220 -4.38 -5.86 1.27
CA HIS A 220 -5.61 -5.23 0.77
C HIS A 220 -6.88 -6.02 1.02
N THR A 221 -6.86 -7.36 0.99
CA THR A 221 -8.10 -8.12 1.24
C THR A 221 -8.47 -8.17 2.73
N SER A 222 -7.51 -7.88 3.62
CA SER A 222 -7.69 -8.06 5.07
C SER A 222 -8.85 -7.25 5.68
N PRO A 223 -9.09 -5.97 5.34
CA PRO A 223 -10.20 -5.21 5.93
C PRO A 223 -11.57 -5.67 5.43
N GLU A 224 -11.72 -5.88 4.12
CA GLU A 224 -12.99 -6.17 3.47
C GLU A 224 -13.47 -7.60 3.69
N GLU A 225 -12.57 -8.59 3.52
CA GLU A 225 -12.93 -10.02 3.57
C GLU A 225 -12.79 -10.64 4.96
N ARG A 226 -12.13 -9.98 5.93
CA ARG A 226 -11.70 -10.64 7.18
C ARG A 226 -11.77 -9.75 8.42
N CYS A 227 -12.86 -9.84 9.17
CA CYS A 227 -13.05 -9.25 10.50
C CYS A 227 -12.07 -9.73 11.61
N SER A 228 -11.01 -10.47 11.26
CA SER A 228 -9.81 -10.63 12.11
C SER A 228 -8.91 -9.39 12.17
N THR A 229 -9.19 -8.40 11.32
CA THR A 229 -8.50 -7.10 11.24
C THR A 229 -8.92 -6.20 12.41
N CYS A 230 -8.02 -5.33 12.90
CA CYS A 230 -8.14 -4.52 14.12
C CYS A 230 -8.32 -5.27 15.45
N HIS A 231 -9.27 -6.21 15.58
CA HIS A 231 -9.41 -7.11 16.73
C HIS A 231 -8.94 -8.53 16.37
N GLN A 232 -7.68 -8.83 16.67
CA GLN A 232 -7.03 -10.05 16.20
C GLN A 232 -7.71 -11.34 16.65
N ARG A 233 -7.85 -12.27 15.70
CA ARG A 233 -8.17 -13.68 15.97
C ARG A 233 -7.11 -14.30 16.88
N HIS A 234 -7.45 -15.14 17.87
CA HIS A 234 -8.79 -15.61 18.22
C HIS A 234 -9.31 -14.95 19.51
N GLN A 235 -8.69 -13.84 19.94
CA GLN A 235 -9.07 -13.11 21.15
C GLN A 235 -10.22 -12.12 20.89
N PHE A 236 -10.28 -11.52 19.69
CA PHE A 236 -11.35 -10.61 19.23
C PHE A 236 -11.68 -9.50 20.25
N ASP A 237 -10.66 -8.83 20.78
CA ASP A 237 -10.79 -7.88 21.89
C ASP A 237 -10.91 -6.42 21.39
N PRO A 238 -12.06 -5.73 21.60
CA PRO A 238 -12.21 -4.32 21.22
C PRO A 238 -11.22 -3.38 21.91
N LYS A 239 -10.66 -3.75 23.06
CA LYS A 239 -9.66 -2.94 23.79
C LYS A 239 -8.34 -2.85 23.03
N VAL A 240 -7.94 -3.91 22.33
CA VAL A 240 -6.75 -3.85 21.45
C VAL A 240 -7.07 -3.17 20.14
N ALA A 241 -8.30 -3.28 19.63
CA ALA A 241 -8.74 -2.67 18.37
C ALA A 241 -8.81 -1.13 18.39
N ARG A 242 -8.90 -0.51 19.58
CA ARG A 242 -8.96 0.96 19.77
C ARG A 242 -7.60 1.65 19.77
N LYS A 243 -6.50 0.90 19.77
CA LYS A 243 -5.12 1.42 19.81
C LYS A 243 -4.63 1.83 18.42
N SER A 244 -3.96 2.97 18.32
CA SER A 244 -3.52 3.54 17.03
C SER A 244 -2.57 2.61 16.26
N GLU A 245 -1.78 1.76 16.95
CA GLU A 245 -0.90 0.77 16.29
C GLU A 245 -1.64 -0.29 15.46
N GLN A 246 -2.97 -0.40 15.56
CA GLN A 246 -3.72 -1.35 14.74
C GLN A 246 -3.78 -0.94 13.26
N CYS A 247 -3.82 0.37 12.98
CA CYS A 247 -3.88 0.88 11.61
C CYS A 247 -2.54 0.72 10.90
N LYS A 248 -1.41 0.86 11.62
CA LYS A 248 -0.06 0.98 11.04
C LYS A 248 0.46 -0.24 10.29
N THR A 249 -0.19 -1.41 10.40
CA THR A 249 0.23 -2.58 9.63
C THR A 249 -0.14 -2.48 8.15
N CYS A 250 -1.06 -1.57 7.79
CA CYS A 250 -1.44 -1.23 6.42
C CYS A 250 -1.21 0.25 6.13
N HIS A 251 -1.65 1.14 7.03
CA HIS A 251 -1.56 2.60 6.90
C HIS A 251 -0.17 3.15 7.27
N TRP A 252 0.85 2.84 6.47
CA TRP A 252 2.23 3.29 6.66
C TRP A 252 3.01 3.31 5.33
N GLY A 253 4.29 3.70 5.35
CA GLY A 253 5.23 3.34 4.30
C GLY A 253 5.42 4.38 3.19
N LYS A 254 5.33 3.95 1.93
CA LYS A 254 5.92 4.70 0.80
C LYS A 254 4.95 5.63 0.07
N ASP A 255 3.67 5.29 0.02
CA ASP A 255 2.59 5.98 -0.68
C ASP A 255 1.50 6.51 0.26
N HIS A 256 1.43 6.02 1.50
CA HIS A 256 0.56 6.55 2.55
C HIS A 256 1.19 6.52 3.95
N ARG A 257 2.01 7.54 4.27
CA ARG A 257 2.53 7.82 5.64
C ARG A 257 1.45 8.31 6.61
N ASP A 258 0.40 7.51 6.80
CA ASP A 258 -0.69 7.80 7.74
C ASP A 258 -0.22 7.58 9.19
N TRP A 259 0.37 6.42 9.48
CA TRP A 259 0.95 6.13 10.80
C TRP A 259 2.10 7.07 11.13
N GLU A 260 3.09 7.21 10.24
CA GLU A 260 4.29 7.99 10.52
C GLU A 260 3.94 9.45 10.82
N ALA A 261 3.05 10.06 10.04
CA ALA A 261 2.59 11.43 10.25
C ALA A 261 1.79 11.61 11.55
N TYR A 262 1.01 10.61 11.96
CA TYR A 262 0.35 10.60 13.26
C TYR A 262 1.36 10.45 14.41
N ASP A 263 2.21 9.43 14.34
CA ASP A 263 3.10 8.95 15.42
C ASP A 263 4.19 9.97 15.78
N ILE A 264 4.75 10.65 14.77
CA ILE A 264 5.74 11.74 14.98
C ILE A 264 5.08 13.11 15.21
N GLY A 265 3.80 13.26 14.87
CA GLY A 265 3.02 14.46 15.18
C GLY A 265 2.79 14.62 16.69
N LEU A 266 2.28 15.79 17.11
CA LEU A 266 1.99 16.02 18.53
C LEU A 266 0.91 15.07 19.08
N HIS A 267 -0.05 14.65 18.26
CA HIS A 267 -1.04 13.63 18.64
C HIS A 267 -0.38 12.28 18.95
N GLY A 268 0.52 11.80 18.08
CA GLY A 268 1.31 10.59 18.31
C GLY A 268 2.28 10.71 19.46
N THR A 269 2.89 11.87 19.67
CA THR A 269 3.75 12.15 20.82
C THR A 269 2.98 12.04 22.13
N VAL A 270 1.81 12.69 22.23
CA VAL A 270 0.89 12.57 23.39
C VAL A 270 0.44 11.12 23.56
N TYR A 271 0.11 10.42 22.47
CA TYR A 271 -0.27 9.01 22.50
C TYR A 271 0.86 8.11 23.02
N GLN A 272 2.07 8.18 22.46
CA GLN A 272 3.21 7.34 22.84
C GLN A 272 3.53 7.45 24.33
N ILE A 273 3.55 8.68 24.86
CA ILE A 273 3.85 8.97 26.27
C ILE A 273 2.76 8.42 27.20
N ASN A 274 1.48 8.55 26.82
CA ASN A 274 0.37 8.39 27.76
C ASN A 274 -0.48 7.12 27.58
N LYS A 275 -0.37 6.37 26.46
CA LYS A 275 -1.20 5.18 26.12
C LYS A 275 -1.19 4.00 27.10
N TRP A 276 -0.37 4.07 28.14
CA TRP A 276 -0.29 3.07 29.22
C TRP A 276 -0.75 3.61 30.59
N ASP A 277 -1.02 4.92 30.74
CA ASP A 277 -1.72 5.45 31.92
C ASP A 277 -3.25 5.39 31.68
N PRO A 278 -4.01 4.57 32.43
CA PRO A 278 -5.46 4.46 32.26
C PRO A 278 -6.21 5.75 32.64
N LYS A 279 -5.56 6.74 33.28
CA LYS A 279 -6.14 8.08 33.50
C LYS A 279 -6.12 8.96 32.25
N GLN A 280 -5.30 8.62 31.27
CA GLN A 280 -5.11 9.37 30.03
C GLN A 280 -5.74 8.65 28.83
N PHE A 281 -5.70 7.31 28.86
CA PHE A 281 -6.22 6.43 27.82
C PHE A 281 -6.85 5.15 28.42
N ASP A 282 -8.13 5.22 28.79
CA ASP A 282 -8.90 4.04 29.21
C ASP A 282 -9.39 3.23 28.00
N TRP A 283 -8.63 2.19 27.65
CA TRP A 283 -8.96 1.27 26.56
C TRP A 283 -10.27 0.49 26.76
N THR A 284 -10.85 0.47 27.96
CA THR A 284 -12.08 -0.28 28.25
C THR A 284 -13.34 0.42 27.70
N LYS A 285 -13.38 1.77 27.73
CA LYS A 285 -14.49 2.61 27.24
C LYS A 285 -14.75 2.40 25.74
N LYS A 286 -16.01 2.54 25.29
CA LYS A 286 -16.32 2.53 23.85
C LYS A 286 -15.87 3.86 23.22
N LEU A 287 -15.77 3.90 21.89
CA LEU A 287 -15.41 5.12 21.15
C LEU A 287 -16.49 6.21 21.16
N ALA A 288 -17.70 5.92 21.66
CA ALA A 288 -18.72 6.91 21.99
C ALA A 288 -18.50 7.54 23.38
N ASP A 289 -17.81 6.84 24.28
CA ASP A 289 -17.56 7.25 25.67
C ASP A 289 -16.09 7.66 25.89
N ALA A 290 -15.32 7.85 24.81
CA ALA A 290 -13.88 8.08 24.87
C ALA A 290 -13.54 9.53 25.22
N ASP A 291 -12.78 9.70 26.30
CA ASP A 291 -12.38 10.97 26.93
C ASP A 291 -10.85 11.07 27.03
N TYR A 292 -10.16 10.62 25.98
CA TYR A 292 -8.69 10.53 25.94
C TYR A 292 -8.02 11.92 25.93
N VAL A 293 -6.83 12.02 26.53
CA VAL A 293 -6.02 13.26 26.52
C VAL A 293 -5.49 13.66 25.13
N GLY A 294 -5.56 12.74 24.15
CA GLY A 294 -5.28 12.99 22.75
C GLY A 294 -5.93 11.93 21.85
N PRO A 295 -6.12 12.22 20.55
CA PRO A 295 -6.86 11.34 19.66
C PRO A 295 -6.08 10.06 19.28
N THR A 296 -6.82 8.99 19.00
CA THR A 296 -6.34 7.84 18.22
C THR A 296 -6.89 7.89 16.80
N CYS A 297 -6.34 7.08 15.89
CA CYS A 297 -6.87 6.91 14.53
C CYS A 297 -8.38 6.59 14.57
N GLN A 298 -8.79 5.73 15.51
CA GLN A 298 -10.17 5.31 15.74
C GLN A 298 -11.05 6.41 16.32
N TYR A 299 -10.51 7.30 17.17
CA TYR A 299 -11.23 8.44 17.73
C TYR A 299 -11.77 9.37 16.63
N CYS A 300 -10.96 9.62 15.60
CA CYS A 300 -11.30 10.48 14.48
C CYS A 300 -12.07 9.76 13.37
N HIS A 301 -11.57 8.60 12.90
CA HIS A 301 -12.12 7.93 11.71
C HIS A 301 -13.24 6.92 12.01
N MET A 302 -13.24 6.31 13.21
CA MET A 302 -14.29 5.40 13.68
C MET A 302 -15.12 6.08 14.79
N ARG A 303 -15.39 7.38 14.64
CA ARG A 303 -16.07 8.23 15.64
C ARG A 303 -17.37 7.58 16.12
N GLY A 304 -17.54 7.46 17.44
CA GLY A 304 -18.68 6.76 18.07
C GLY A 304 -18.61 5.22 18.04
N GLY A 305 -17.67 4.64 17.32
CA GLY A 305 -17.51 3.19 17.11
C GLY A 305 -17.87 2.68 15.72
N HIS A 306 -18.19 3.57 14.78
CA HIS A 306 -18.73 3.23 13.46
C HIS A 306 -17.68 2.62 12.51
N HIS A 307 -18.02 1.54 11.79
CA HIS A 307 -17.05 0.75 11.02
C HIS A 307 -16.75 1.26 9.59
N ASN A 308 -17.59 2.12 9.00
CA ASN A 308 -17.17 2.91 7.84
C ASN A 308 -16.08 3.92 8.25
N VAL A 309 -14.81 3.52 8.16
CA VAL A 309 -13.63 4.36 8.42
C VAL A 309 -13.51 5.56 7.48
N GLN A 310 -14.21 5.53 6.33
CA GLN A 310 -14.24 6.61 5.34
C GLN A 310 -15.36 7.63 5.62
N ARG A 311 -16.28 7.38 6.57
CA ARG A 311 -17.53 8.17 6.80
C ARG A 311 -17.33 9.66 7.07
N PHE A 312 -16.13 10.09 7.47
CA PHE A 312 -15.78 11.50 7.69
C PHE A 312 -14.98 12.11 6.51
N GLY A 313 -14.47 11.31 5.58
CA GLY A 313 -13.71 11.79 4.43
C GLY A 313 -14.49 12.81 3.60
N THR A 314 -13.86 13.95 3.27
CA THR A 314 -14.52 15.03 2.51
C THR A 314 -14.89 14.57 1.10
N VAL A 315 -13.91 14.03 0.37
CA VAL A 315 -14.02 13.53 -0.99
C VAL A 315 -12.82 12.60 -1.24
N TYR A 316 -12.99 11.56 -2.04
CA TYR A 316 -11.89 10.67 -2.43
C TYR A 316 -10.98 11.37 -3.45
N THR A 317 -9.66 11.31 -3.24
CA THR A 317 -8.68 12.02 -4.08
C THR A 317 -7.46 11.15 -4.43
N SER A 318 -7.71 9.87 -4.73
CA SER A 318 -6.67 8.88 -5.08
C SER A 318 -5.45 8.92 -4.15
N MET A 319 -5.66 8.55 -2.89
CA MET A 319 -4.70 8.62 -1.77
C MET A 319 -4.17 10.02 -1.37
N GLY A 320 -4.37 11.05 -2.20
CA GLY A 320 -3.73 12.36 -2.09
C GLY A 320 -3.02 12.80 -3.37
N MET A 321 -2.95 11.94 -4.39
CA MET A 321 -2.38 12.25 -5.70
C MET A 321 -3.25 13.23 -6.50
N SER A 322 -4.58 13.13 -6.35
CA SER A 322 -5.50 14.14 -6.89
C SER A 322 -5.62 15.33 -5.92
N MET A 323 -5.60 16.55 -6.45
CA MET A 323 -5.68 17.77 -5.65
C MET A 323 -7.15 18.19 -5.46
N ALA A 324 -7.54 18.51 -4.22
CA ALA A 324 -8.80 19.16 -3.92
C ALA A 324 -8.66 20.06 -2.67
N ASP A 325 -9.03 21.34 -2.81
CA ASP A 325 -9.25 22.25 -1.68
C ASP A 325 -10.49 21.79 -0.91
N ARG A 326 -10.32 21.39 0.35
CA ARG A 326 -11.39 20.88 1.22
C ARG A 326 -11.96 21.96 2.15
N GLY A 327 -11.40 23.17 2.11
CA GLY A 327 -11.91 24.38 2.77
C GLY A 327 -12.88 25.17 1.89
N ALA A 328 -12.84 24.94 0.57
CA ALA A 328 -13.74 25.56 -0.41
C ALA A 328 -15.24 25.41 -0.04
N PRO A 329 -16.10 26.40 -0.36
CA PRO A 329 -17.50 26.43 0.06
C PRO A 329 -18.34 25.18 -0.28
N ILE A 330 -18.04 24.50 -1.39
CA ILE A 330 -18.69 23.24 -1.80
C ILE A 330 -18.54 22.12 -0.76
N TRP A 331 -17.47 22.13 0.03
CA TRP A 331 -17.18 21.13 1.06
C TRP A 331 -17.46 21.61 2.49
N LYS A 332 -18.05 22.81 2.67
CA LYS A 332 -18.18 23.47 3.98
C LYS A 332 -18.80 22.57 5.04
N GLU A 333 -19.92 21.90 4.75
CA GLU A 333 -20.61 21.03 5.72
C GLU A 333 -19.73 19.85 6.18
N LYS A 334 -18.91 19.29 5.28
CA LYS A 334 -17.97 18.22 5.61
C LYS A 334 -16.73 18.73 6.36
N ARG A 335 -16.28 19.97 6.09
CA ARG A 335 -15.22 20.65 6.87
C ARG A 335 -15.71 21.06 8.26
N ASP A 336 -16.96 21.53 8.39
CA ASP A 336 -17.62 21.80 9.67
C ASP A 336 -17.67 20.54 10.53
N ARG A 337 -18.01 19.39 9.91
CA ARG A 337 -18.02 18.09 10.57
C ARG A 337 -16.64 17.63 11.04
N TRP A 338 -15.56 17.90 10.30
CA TRP A 338 -14.20 17.67 10.80
C TRP A 338 -13.84 18.58 11.98
N ALA A 339 -14.19 19.86 11.91
CA ALA A 339 -13.97 20.77 13.05
C ALA A 339 -14.68 20.25 14.31
N SER A 340 -15.91 19.72 14.20
CA SER A 340 -16.63 19.12 15.36
C SER A 340 -15.99 17.86 15.97
N VAL A 341 -14.93 17.30 15.38
CA VAL A 341 -14.10 16.23 15.98
C VAL A 341 -12.84 16.82 16.66
N CYS A 342 -12.41 18.01 16.24
CA CYS A 342 -11.35 18.77 16.93
C CYS A 342 -11.90 19.59 18.11
N ASP A 343 -13.17 19.97 18.06
CA ASP A 343 -13.87 20.81 19.05
C ASP A 343 -13.98 20.15 20.45
N ASP A 344 -13.70 18.84 20.57
CA ASP A 344 -13.62 18.15 21.87
C ASP A 344 -12.42 18.64 22.73
N CYS A 345 -11.34 19.10 22.07
CA CYS A 345 -10.07 19.45 22.73
C CYS A 345 -9.51 20.82 22.32
N HIS A 346 -10.03 21.43 21.24
CA HIS A 346 -9.55 22.70 20.70
C HIS A 346 -10.69 23.68 20.46
N SER A 347 -10.35 24.96 20.23
CA SER A 347 -11.36 25.92 19.75
C SER A 347 -11.69 25.65 18.28
N PRO A 348 -12.95 25.85 17.84
CA PRO A 348 -13.34 25.66 16.44
C PRO A 348 -12.54 26.52 15.47
N ARG A 349 -12.07 27.69 15.93
CA ARG A 349 -11.20 28.57 15.14
C ARG A 349 -9.86 27.90 14.84
N PHE A 350 -9.16 27.43 15.88
CA PHE A 350 -7.86 26.77 15.75
C PHE A 350 -7.93 25.55 14.81
N ALA A 351 -8.95 24.70 14.99
CA ALA A 351 -9.17 23.54 14.14
C ALA A 351 -9.35 23.92 12.66
N ARG A 352 -10.15 24.96 12.38
CA ARG A 352 -10.45 25.40 11.01
C ARG A 352 -9.24 26.06 10.33
N GLU A 353 -8.52 26.93 11.03
CA GLU A 353 -7.33 27.59 10.51
C GLU A 353 -6.18 26.59 10.28
N ASN A 354 -6.03 25.57 11.13
CA ASN A 354 -5.08 24.48 10.91
C ASN A 354 -5.46 23.60 9.71
N LEU A 355 -6.74 23.22 9.57
CA LEU A 355 -7.22 22.45 8.41
C LEU A 355 -7.19 23.27 7.11
N GLN A 356 -7.24 24.60 7.17
CA GLN A 356 -6.99 25.47 6.01
C GLN A 356 -5.51 25.44 5.59
N ALA A 357 -4.56 25.43 6.53
CA ALA A 357 -3.14 25.30 6.20
C ALA A 357 -2.82 23.97 5.46
N MET A 358 -3.56 22.90 5.75
CA MET A 358 -3.53 21.66 4.96
C MET A 358 -4.03 21.87 3.53
N ASP A 359 -5.10 22.64 3.31
CA ASP A 359 -5.62 22.92 1.95
C ASP A 359 -4.61 23.73 1.11
N GLU A 360 -3.99 24.76 1.70
CA GLU A 360 -2.95 25.56 1.01
C GLU A 360 -1.74 24.68 0.65
N ALA A 361 -1.22 23.89 1.60
CA ALA A 361 -0.10 22.98 1.34
C ALA A 361 -0.40 21.95 0.23
N VAL A 362 -1.65 21.46 0.14
CA VAL A 362 -2.10 20.54 -0.92
C VAL A 362 -2.23 21.27 -2.28
N LYS A 363 -2.68 22.53 -2.31
CA LYS A 363 -2.71 23.35 -3.53
C LYS A 363 -1.31 23.68 -4.05
N ASP A 364 -0.39 24.02 -3.16
CA ASP A 364 1.00 24.36 -3.47
C ASP A 364 1.81 23.12 -3.91
N ALA A 365 1.59 21.96 -3.30
CA ALA A 365 2.13 20.70 -3.78
C ALA A 365 1.65 20.39 -5.21
N GLY A 366 0.35 20.55 -5.47
CA GLY A 366 -0.21 20.43 -6.81
C GLY A 366 0.34 21.45 -7.81
N LEU A 367 0.77 22.65 -7.37
CA LEU A 367 1.46 23.63 -8.23
C LEU A 367 2.82 23.09 -8.67
N LYS A 368 3.63 22.57 -7.74
CA LYS A 368 4.92 21.92 -8.06
C LYS A 368 4.73 20.74 -9.01
N TYR A 369 3.73 19.89 -8.78
CA TYR A 369 3.49 18.74 -9.66
C TYR A 369 3.06 19.14 -11.07
N ARG A 370 2.26 20.20 -11.26
CA ARG A 370 1.93 20.69 -12.62
C ARG A 370 3.17 21.12 -13.39
N GLU A 371 4.10 21.84 -12.76
CA GLU A 371 5.38 22.19 -13.38
C GLU A 371 6.24 20.95 -13.69
N THR A 372 6.27 20.00 -12.75
CA THR A 372 6.97 18.71 -12.89
C THR A 372 6.45 17.90 -14.09
N PHE A 373 5.12 17.77 -14.19
CA PHE A 373 4.44 17.03 -15.24
C PHE A 373 4.63 17.67 -16.63
N GLN A 374 4.60 19.01 -16.71
CA GLN A 374 4.78 19.74 -17.97
C GLN A 374 6.12 19.40 -18.63
N VAL A 375 7.21 19.37 -17.85
CA VAL A 375 8.55 19.00 -18.35
C VAL A 375 8.57 17.59 -18.95
N ALA A 376 7.91 16.62 -18.31
CA ALA A 376 7.81 15.25 -18.82
C ALA A 376 6.92 15.14 -20.07
N ALA A 377 5.76 15.80 -20.06
CA ALA A 377 4.83 15.83 -21.19
C ALA A 377 5.47 16.42 -22.46
N ASP A 378 6.24 17.51 -22.32
CA ASP A 378 6.87 18.19 -23.45
C ASP A 378 7.98 17.35 -24.10
N LEU A 379 8.70 16.50 -23.34
CA LEU A 379 9.69 15.57 -23.93
C LEU A 379 9.04 14.56 -24.88
N VAL A 380 7.89 14.01 -24.50
CA VAL A 380 7.16 13.03 -25.31
C VAL A 380 6.53 13.70 -26.53
N LYS A 381 5.97 14.91 -26.38
CA LYS A 381 5.40 15.69 -27.50
C LYS A 381 6.47 16.15 -28.50
N ASP A 382 7.64 16.57 -28.03
CA ASP A 382 8.77 16.93 -28.88
C ASP A 382 9.47 15.71 -29.52
N GLY A 383 9.10 14.48 -29.10
CA GLY A 383 9.68 13.23 -29.60
C GLY A 383 11.11 12.98 -29.14
N VAL A 384 11.51 13.51 -27.98
CA VAL A 384 12.86 13.45 -27.42
C VAL A 384 12.91 12.86 -26.00
N ALA A 385 11.89 12.10 -25.61
CA ALA A 385 11.96 11.26 -24.41
C ALA A 385 12.83 10.02 -24.67
N ASP A 386 13.66 9.66 -23.69
CA ASP A 386 14.68 8.62 -23.74
C ASP A 386 14.38 7.48 -22.76
N PRO A 387 13.64 6.43 -23.17
CA PRO A 387 13.01 6.19 -24.48
C PRO A 387 11.57 6.75 -24.59
N MET A 388 11.05 6.76 -25.82
CA MET A 388 9.62 6.99 -26.08
C MET A 388 8.76 5.78 -25.66
N PRO A 389 7.46 5.93 -25.34
CA PRO A 389 6.62 4.82 -24.86
C PRO A 389 6.55 3.59 -25.77
N LYS A 390 6.55 3.80 -27.10
CA LYS A 390 6.63 2.75 -28.14
C LYS A 390 7.92 1.91 -28.10
N ASP A 391 8.93 2.38 -27.35
CA ASP A 391 10.27 1.80 -27.26
C ASP A 391 10.61 1.23 -25.88
N LEU A 392 9.66 1.27 -24.94
CA LEU A 392 9.64 0.44 -23.74
C LEU A 392 9.10 -0.98 -24.05
N CYS A 393 9.13 -1.86 -23.05
CA CYS A 393 8.32 -3.07 -23.02
C CYS A 393 6.84 -2.68 -22.92
N PRO A 394 5.92 -3.42 -23.58
CA PRO A 394 4.49 -3.16 -23.44
C PRO A 394 4.01 -3.20 -21.97
N ASP A 395 3.03 -2.36 -21.68
CA ASP A 395 2.34 -2.24 -20.39
C ASP A 395 1.46 -3.48 -20.06
N TRP A 396 0.86 -3.54 -18.87
CA TRP A 396 0.05 -4.68 -18.42
C TRP A 396 -1.08 -5.07 -19.38
N SER A 397 -1.61 -4.13 -20.18
CA SER A 397 -2.69 -4.40 -21.12
C SER A 397 -2.20 -4.85 -22.50
N GLY A 398 -0.89 -4.89 -22.74
CA GLY A 398 -0.28 -5.23 -24.02
C GLY A 398 -0.14 -4.05 -24.97
N GLN A 399 -0.29 -2.82 -24.47
CA GLN A 399 -0.19 -1.58 -25.23
C GLN A 399 1.17 -0.90 -24.97
N HIS A 400 1.36 0.27 -25.57
CA HIS A 400 2.53 1.13 -25.33
C HIS A 400 2.05 2.55 -25.02
N VAL A 401 1.14 2.68 -24.04
CA VAL A 401 0.61 3.98 -23.62
C VAL A 401 1.60 4.64 -22.65
N TRP A 402 1.78 5.96 -22.76
CA TRP A 402 2.62 6.73 -21.84
C TRP A 402 2.15 6.58 -20.39
N SER A 403 3.05 6.29 -19.44
CA SER A 403 2.70 5.99 -18.03
C SER A 403 1.86 7.08 -17.40
N LEU A 404 2.17 8.34 -17.70
CA LEU A 404 1.54 9.50 -17.09
C LEU A 404 0.27 10.00 -17.85
N LYS A 405 -0.21 9.29 -18.87
CA LYS A 405 -1.41 9.71 -19.62
C LYS A 405 -2.67 9.56 -18.77
N ILE A 406 -3.21 10.67 -18.28
CA ILE A 406 -4.56 10.76 -17.70
C ILE A 406 -5.56 11.00 -18.84
N GLY A 407 -6.32 9.97 -19.22
CA GLY A 407 -7.23 10.03 -20.37
C GLY A 407 -8.32 11.11 -20.26
N ALA A 408 -8.80 11.41 -19.05
CA ALA A 408 -9.76 12.49 -18.80
C ALA A 408 -9.22 13.92 -19.06
N TYR A 409 -7.91 14.07 -19.34
CA TYR A 409 -7.27 15.35 -19.65
C TYR A 409 -6.44 15.34 -20.94
N HIS A 410 -6.15 14.18 -21.54
CA HIS A 410 -5.06 14.02 -22.50
C HIS A 410 -5.41 13.07 -23.66
N ASP A 411 -5.88 13.63 -24.78
CA ASP A 411 -6.09 12.91 -26.06
C ASP A 411 -4.99 13.20 -27.10
N ASP A 412 -3.80 13.63 -26.66
CA ASP A 412 -2.66 13.90 -27.54
C ASP A 412 -2.13 12.58 -28.16
N PRO A 413 -2.07 12.44 -29.50
CA PRO A 413 -1.62 11.21 -30.16
C PRO A 413 -0.20 10.77 -29.77
N ALA A 414 0.66 11.69 -29.30
CA ALA A 414 2.00 11.35 -28.82
C ALA A 414 2.00 10.43 -27.57
N PHE A 415 0.91 10.43 -26.79
CA PHE A 415 0.78 9.60 -25.58
C PHE A 415 0.20 8.20 -25.82
N GLY A 416 -0.37 7.94 -27.01
CA GLY A 416 -0.97 6.67 -27.38
C GLY A 416 -2.31 6.35 -26.69
N GLY A 417 -2.82 5.14 -26.94
CA GLY A 417 -4.14 4.70 -26.48
C GLY A 417 -5.31 5.36 -27.25
N LYS A 418 -6.54 4.97 -26.89
CA LYS A 418 -7.80 5.53 -27.37
C LYS A 418 -8.07 6.90 -26.70
N ALA A 419 -9.05 7.64 -27.21
CA ALA A 419 -9.55 8.83 -26.51
C ALA A 419 -10.14 8.43 -25.14
N GLY A 420 -9.90 9.23 -24.10
CA GLY A 420 -10.32 8.92 -22.73
C GLY A 420 -9.59 7.75 -22.03
N GLU A 421 -8.88 6.89 -22.77
CA GLU A 421 -8.08 5.78 -22.19
C GLU A 421 -6.84 6.33 -21.48
N SER A 422 -6.66 5.98 -20.21
CA SER A 422 -5.46 6.34 -19.43
C SER A 422 -4.35 5.30 -19.62
N GLY A 423 -3.09 5.73 -19.48
CA GLY A 423 -1.95 4.81 -19.41
C GLY A 423 -1.86 4.08 -18.08
N GLU A 424 -1.05 3.02 -18.03
CA GLU A 424 -0.71 2.38 -16.77
C GLU A 424 0.28 3.25 -15.99
N PHE A 425 -0.27 4.04 -15.05
CA PHE A 425 0.49 4.87 -14.13
C PHE A 425 1.35 4.02 -13.19
N ARG A 426 2.68 4.07 -13.37
CA ARG A 426 3.64 3.14 -12.75
C ARG A 426 5.03 3.75 -12.56
N MET A 427 5.80 3.17 -11.63
CA MET A 427 7.20 3.52 -11.35
C MET A 427 8.23 2.61 -12.04
N SER A 428 7.78 1.66 -12.87
CA SER A 428 8.56 0.55 -13.43
C SER A 428 8.29 0.37 -14.92
N ASN A 429 9.26 -0.12 -15.69
CA ASN A 429 9.13 -0.23 -17.16
C ASN A 429 8.71 1.12 -17.78
N VAL A 430 9.51 2.15 -17.49
CA VAL A 430 9.33 3.56 -17.83
C VAL A 430 10.69 4.25 -17.91
N SER A 431 10.74 5.44 -18.51
CA SER A 431 11.89 6.36 -18.37
C SER A 431 12.08 6.82 -16.92
N ASP A 432 13.29 7.26 -16.56
CA ASP A 432 13.55 7.80 -15.22
C ASP A 432 12.70 9.05 -14.92
N ILE A 433 12.38 9.86 -15.93
CA ILE A 433 11.53 11.05 -15.78
C ILE A 433 10.08 10.68 -15.45
N GLU A 434 9.52 9.66 -16.12
CA GLU A 434 8.21 9.09 -15.77
C GLU A 434 8.21 8.54 -14.34
N ARG A 435 9.25 7.80 -13.94
CA ARG A 435 9.42 7.29 -12.57
C ARG A 435 9.47 8.45 -11.56
N LEU A 436 10.31 9.46 -11.78
CA LEU A 436 10.45 10.59 -10.86
C LEU A 436 9.14 11.41 -10.78
N CYS A 437 8.37 11.54 -11.87
CA CYS A 437 7.02 12.11 -11.84
C CYS A 437 6.08 11.28 -10.95
N PHE A 438 6.04 9.96 -11.14
CA PHE A 438 5.28 9.05 -10.29
C PHE A 438 5.67 9.24 -8.80
N GLU A 439 6.96 9.28 -8.48
CA GLU A 439 7.44 9.44 -7.10
C GLU A 439 7.05 10.80 -6.50
N SER A 440 7.07 11.86 -7.29
CA SER A 440 6.69 13.22 -6.86
C SER A 440 5.23 13.30 -6.39
N VAL A 441 4.29 12.74 -7.15
CA VAL A 441 2.85 12.78 -6.82
C VAL A 441 2.38 11.59 -5.97
N GLY A 442 2.88 10.39 -6.25
CA GLY A 442 2.48 9.13 -5.60
C GLY A 442 3.09 8.92 -4.22
N TYR A 443 4.24 9.53 -3.94
CA TYR A 443 4.89 9.46 -2.63
C TYR A 443 4.90 10.85 -1.95
N PHE A 444 5.59 11.83 -2.50
CA PHE A 444 5.89 13.07 -1.74
C PHE A 444 4.68 13.99 -1.56
N GLN A 445 3.83 14.15 -2.58
CA GLN A 445 2.57 14.88 -2.43
C GLN A 445 1.63 14.22 -1.40
N THR A 446 1.63 12.89 -1.29
CA THR A 446 0.82 12.22 -0.26
C THR A 446 1.38 12.49 1.14
N TYR A 447 2.71 12.56 1.32
CA TYR A 447 3.31 12.94 2.61
C TYR A 447 2.95 14.38 3.01
N ILE A 448 2.78 15.29 2.06
CA ILE A 448 2.28 16.66 2.33
C ILE A 448 0.84 16.62 2.83
N PHE A 449 -0.04 15.89 2.13
CA PHE A 449 -1.45 15.75 2.55
C PHE A 449 -1.56 15.04 3.91
N LYS A 450 -0.96 13.86 4.09
CA LYS A 450 -1.04 13.08 5.33
C LYS A 450 -0.28 13.76 6.48
N GLY A 451 0.85 14.39 6.21
CA GLY A 451 1.63 15.17 7.17
C GLY A 451 0.82 16.30 7.79
N MET A 452 0.26 17.18 6.95
CA MET A 452 -0.58 18.29 7.41
C MET A 452 -1.90 17.83 8.04
N ALA A 453 -2.49 16.73 7.57
CA ALA A 453 -3.73 16.18 8.12
C ALA A 453 -3.56 15.61 9.56
N HIS A 454 -2.41 15.01 9.87
CA HIS A 454 -2.16 14.38 11.18
C HIS A 454 -1.30 15.23 12.14
N GLY A 455 -0.64 16.27 11.65
CA GLY A 455 0.20 17.19 12.43
C GLY A 455 1.71 16.89 12.41
N SER A 456 2.20 16.14 11.41
CA SER A 456 3.63 16.06 11.11
C SER A 456 4.02 17.14 10.11
N TRP A 457 4.47 18.27 10.67
CA TRP A 457 5.03 19.39 9.90
C TRP A 457 6.27 18.99 9.09
N ASN A 458 6.99 17.95 9.54
CA ASN A 458 8.23 17.52 8.93
C ASN A 458 8.02 16.60 7.73
N ASP A 459 7.05 15.67 7.77
CA ASP A 459 6.61 14.90 6.60
C ASP A 459 5.98 15.80 5.52
N ALA A 460 5.40 16.93 5.93
CA ALA A 460 4.94 17.95 4.98
C ALA A 460 6.06 18.81 4.37
N THR A 461 7.29 18.78 4.90
CA THR A 461 8.38 19.68 4.50
C THR A 461 9.68 18.94 4.19
N TYR A 462 10.57 18.76 5.18
CA TYR A 462 11.92 18.23 5.00
C TYR A 462 12.00 16.72 4.83
N ASN A 463 11.12 15.96 5.49
CA ASN A 463 11.11 14.50 5.48
C ASN A 463 10.42 13.96 4.22
N ASP A 464 10.95 14.32 3.05
CA ASP A 464 10.44 13.98 1.72
C ASP A 464 9.08 14.62 1.36
N GLY A 465 8.62 15.65 2.06
CA GLY A 465 7.38 16.37 1.74
C GLY A 465 7.55 17.41 0.63
N SER A 466 7.22 18.67 0.94
CA SER A 466 7.34 19.80 0.01
C SER A 466 8.74 19.95 -0.58
N PHE A 467 9.79 19.69 0.22
CA PHE A 467 11.18 19.70 -0.26
C PHE A 467 11.59 18.36 -0.90
N GLY A 468 10.79 17.30 -0.74
CA GLY A 468 10.88 16.09 -1.55
C GLY A 468 10.55 16.38 -3.00
N MET A 469 9.39 17.01 -3.25
CA MET A 469 8.96 17.42 -4.59
C MET A 469 9.95 18.39 -5.25
N ASP A 470 10.55 19.34 -4.50
CA ASP A 470 11.55 20.26 -5.06
C ASP A 470 12.81 19.54 -5.58
N ARG A 471 13.35 18.59 -4.81
CA ARG A 471 14.51 17.78 -5.22
C ARG A 471 14.20 16.96 -6.48
N TRP A 472 12.99 16.41 -6.59
CA TRP A 472 12.57 15.62 -7.75
C TRP A 472 12.29 16.50 -8.98
N LEU A 473 11.74 17.70 -8.81
CA LEU A 473 11.61 18.72 -9.86
C LEU A 473 12.98 19.16 -10.40
N VAL A 474 14.00 19.27 -9.54
CA VAL A 474 15.39 19.53 -9.96
C VAL A 474 15.95 18.36 -10.78
N ASN A 475 15.79 17.12 -10.32
CA ASN A 475 16.24 15.94 -11.06
C ASN A 475 15.58 15.87 -12.45
N ILE A 476 14.25 15.96 -12.53
CA ILE A 476 13.49 15.90 -13.79
C ILE A 476 13.93 16.99 -14.78
N LYS A 477 14.20 18.21 -14.29
CA LYS A 477 14.74 19.31 -15.14
C LYS A 477 16.17 19.03 -15.62
N GLN A 478 17.01 18.40 -14.80
CA GLN A 478 18.37 18.00 -15.16
C GLN A 478 18.34 16.88 -16.22
N ASP A 479 17.54 15.84 -16.00
CA ASP A 479 17.40 14.69 -16.91
C ASP A 479 16.79 15.14 -18.25
N ALA A 480 15.74 15.97 -18.22
CA ALA A 480 15.16 16.57 -19.42
C ALA A 480 16.15 17.46 -20.19
N THR A 481 17.05 18.13 -19.48
CA THR A 481 18.15 18.92 -20.08
C THR A 481 19.21 18.01 -20.71
N GLN A 482 19.47 16.83 -20.13
CA GLN A 482 20.36 15.83 -20.71
C GLN A 482 19.78 15.24 -22.00
N ALA A 483 18.56 14.70 -21.94
CA ALA A 483 17.84 14.13 -23.09
C ALA A 483 17.78 15.10 -24.28
N ARG A 484 17.33 16.34 -24.04
CA ARG A 484 17.24 17.40 -25.06
C ARG A 484 18.61 17.79 -25.64
N ARG A 485 19.69 17.75 -24.84
CA ARG A 485 21.05 18.02 -25.31
C ARG A 485 21.63 16.88 -26.14
N LEU A 486 21.36 15.63 -25.79
CA LEU A 486 21.76 14.46 -26.57
C LEU A 486 21.06 14.45 -27.93
N ALA A 487 19.72 14.52 -27.94
CA ALA A 487 18.94 14.58 -29.18
C ALA A 487 19.34 15.76 -30.10
N ALA A 488 19.68 16.93 -29.53
CA ALA A 488 20.18 18.07 -30.29
C ALA A 488 21.60 17.87 -30.86
N LEU A 489 22.48 17.15 -30.16
CA LEU A 489 23.81 16.77 -30.65
C LEU A 489 23.71 15.73 -31.77
N GLU A 490 22.95 14.66 -31.54
CA GLU A 490 22.73 13.55 -32.49
C GLU A 490 22.15 14.05 -33.81
N LYS A 491 21.06 14.84 -33.74
CA LYS A 491 20.46 15.52 -34.89
C LYS A 491 21.44 16.43 -35.64
N LYS A 492 22.42 17.02 -34.94
CA LYS A 492 23.44 17.88 -35.55
C LYS A 492 24.57 17.09 -36.21
N VAL A 493 24.91 15.89 -35.71
CA VAL A 493 25.95 15.02 -36.30
C VAL A 493 25.41 13.96 -37.27
N GLY A 494 24.09 13.87 -37.43
CA GLY A 494 23.44 12.91 -38.32
C GLY A 494 23.28 11.51 -37.73
N ILE A 495 23.32 11.39 -36.40
CA ILE A 495 23.00 10.14 -35.68
C ILE A 495 21.48 10.09 -35.45
N THR A 496 20.89 8.93 -35.72
CA THR A 496 19.59 8.53 -35.18
C THR A 496 19.87 7.54 -34.06
N TRP A 497 19.65 7.94 -32.80
CA TRP A 497 19.73 7.00 -31.68
C TRP A 497 18.66 5.90 -31.82
N VAL A 498 19.01 4.71 -31.35
CA VAL A 498 18.15 3.52 -31.34
C VAL A 498 18.08 3.04 -29.89
N PRO A 499 16.91 3.14 -29.22
CA PRO A 499 16.75 2.71 -27.84
C PRO A 499 17.26 1.29 -27.60
N GLU A 500 18.01 1.12 -26.51
CA GLU A 500 18.69 -0.11 -26.17
C GLU A 500 17.70 -1.24 -25.88
N SER A 501 18.09 -2.49 -26.17
CA SER A 501 17.20 -3.65 -26.03
C SER A 501 16.68 -3.88 -24.60
N TYR A 502 17.41 -3.43 -23.58
CA TYR A 502 17.01 -3.58 -22.18
C TYR A 502 15.75 -2.77 -21.80
N TRP A 503 15.34 -1.79 -22.63
CA TRP A 503 14.06 -1.11 -22.46
C TRP A 503 12.88 -2.00 -22.87
N LYS A 504 13.08 -2.91 -23.82
CA LYS A 504 12.02 -3.74 -24.45
C LYS A 504 11.96 -5.17 -23.92
N THR A 505 13.10 -5.74 -23.53
CA THR A 505 13.23 -7.15 -23.11
C THR A 505 14.31 -7.33 -22.03
N GLY A 506 14.15 -8.35 -21.20
CA GLY A 506 15.06 -8.68 -20.10
C GLY A 506 14.42 -9.68 -19.13
N GLU A 507 15.21 -10.36 -18.30
CA GLU A 507 14.76 -11.54 -17.54
C GLU A 507 13.49 -11.32 -16.69
N TRP A 508 13.31 -10.12 -16.13
CA TRP A 508 12.07 -9.75 -15.43
C TRP A 508 10.95 -9.25 -16.37
N LEU A 509 11.29 -8.41 -17.38
CA LEU A 509 10.33 -7.88 -18.36
C LEU A 509 9.64 -8.99 -19.17
N ASP A 510 10.40 -10.00 -19.58
CA ASP A 510 9.95 -11.16 -20.36
C ASP A 510 8.94 -12.06 -19.60
N HIS A 511 8.67 -11.76 -18.32
CA HIS A 511 7.69 -12.44 -17.48
C HIS A 511 6.47 -11.58 -17.12
N LEU A 512 6.36 -10.38 -17.70
CA LEU A 512 5.21 -9.50 -17.56
C LEU A 512 4.04 -9.90 -18.50
N THR A 513 2.84 -9.42 -18.17
CA THR A 513 1.63 -9.69 -18.96
C THR A 513 1.65 -9.03 -20.34
N GLY A 514 2.26 -7.84 -20.47
CA GLY A 514 2.37 -7.11 -21.75
C GLY A 514 3.03 -7.92 -22.87
N PRO A 515 4.28 -8.40 -22.71
CA PRO A 515 4.96 -9.21 -23.72
C PRO A 515 4.23 -10.52 -24.05
N TYR A 516 3.57 -11.13 -23.06
CA TYR A 516 2.72 -12.30 -23.29
C TYR A 516 1.52 -11.96 -24.19
N ILE A 517 0.79 -10.87 -23.91
CA ILE A 517 -0.37 -10.46 -24.73
C ILE A 517 0.08 -10.13 -26.17
N VAL A 518 1.12 -9.31 -26.34
CA VAL A 518 1.62 -8.94 -27.67
C VAL A 518 2.06 -10.17 -28.49
N LYS A 519 2.68 -11.17 -27.84
CA LYS A 519 3.19 -12.39 -28.49
C LYS A 519 2.10 -13.44 -28.77
N ASN A 520 1.18 -13.66 -27.84
CA ASN A 520 0.22 -14.76 -27.89
C ASN A 520 -1.19 -14.33 -28.35
N HIS A 521 -1.51 -13.05 -28.27
CA HIS A 521 -2.81 -12.47 -28.62
C HIS A 521 -2.66 -11.17 -29.46
N PRO A 522 -1.88 -11.18 -30.56
CA PRO A 522 -1.60 -9.98 -31.35
C PRO A 522 -2.88 -9.31 -31.87
N GLY A 523 -2.93 -7.99 -31.80
CA GLY A 523 -4.11 -7.19 -32.16
C GLY A 523 -5.21 -7.14 -31.11
N LYS A 524 -4.93 -7.57 -29.87
CA LYS A 524 -5.84 -7.47 -28.72
C LYS A 524 -5.13 -6.91 -27.48
N THR A 525 -5.91 -6.26 -26.63
CA THR A 525 -5.53 -5.79 -25.29
C THR A 525 -6.00 -6.77 -24.21
N ILE A 526 -5.56 -6.59 -22.95
CA ILE A 526 -6.12 -7.37 -21.82
C ILE A 526 -7.64 -7.15 -21.68
N PHE A 527 -8.15 -5.99 -22.05
CA PHE A 527 -9.57 -5.66 -21.98
C PHE A 527 -10.39 -6.50 -22.98
N ASP A 528 -9.87 -6.71 -24.20
CA ASP A 528 -10.48 -7.60 -25.21
C ASP A 528 -10.39 -9.10 -24.84
N LEU A 529 -9.55 -9.43 -23.85
CA LEU A 529 -9.25 -10.79 -23.39
C LEU A 529 -9.91 -11.12 -22.03
N CYS A 530 -10.49 -10.10 -21.37
CA CYS A 530 -11.22 -10.10 -20.11
C CYS A 530 -12.45 -9.16 -20.22
N PRO A 531 -13.49 -9.55 -20.98
CA PRO A 531 -14.63 -8.70 -21.33
C PRO A 531 -15.74 -8.65 -20.27
N ASP A 532 -15.61 -9.42 -19.19
CA ASP A 532 -16.58 -9.43 -18.09
C ASP A 532 -16.66 -8.04 -17.41
N PRO A 533 -17.80 -7.63 -16.84
CA PRO A 533 -17.93 -6.35 -16.16
C PRO A 533 -17.01 -6.26 -14.93
N GLY A 534 -16.47 -5.06 -14.69
CA GLY A 534 -15.64 -4.75 -13.54
C GLY A 534 -16.42 -4.24 -12.33
N TRP A 535 -15.68 -3.90 -11.28
CA TRP A 535 -16.27 -3.33 -10.07
C TRP A 535 -16.96 -1.98 -10.34
N LEU A 536 -16.34 -1.10 -11.13
CA LEU A 536 -16.89 0.23 -11.48
C LEU A 536 -18.18 0.16 -12.30
N ASP A 537 -18.38 -0.89 -13.09
CA ASP A 537 -19.59 -1.12 -13.89
C ASP A 537 -20.80 -1.52 -13.03
N THR A 538 -20.54 -1.92 -11.77
CA THR A 538 -21.54 -2.51 -10.86
C THR A 538 -21.67 -1.77 -9.53
N HIS A 539 -20.75 -0.87 -9.20
CA HIS A 539 -20.70 -0.10 -7.97
C HIS A 539 -20.59 1.39 -8.29
N HIS A 540 -21.51 2.20 -7.76
CA HIS A 540 -21.64 3.62 -8.09
C HIS A 540 -21.63 4.48 -6.81
N ALA A 541 -21.44 5.79 -6.96
CA ALA A 541 -21.53 6.72 -5.83
C ALA A 541 -22.94 6.70 -5.20
N PRO A 542 -23.07 6.75 -3.86
CA PRO A 542 -24.37 6.73 -3.21
C PRO A 542 -25.18 7.99 -3.52
N ALA A 543 -26.50 7.85 -3.64
CA ALA A 543 -27.39 8.93 -4.06
C ALA A 543 -27.26 10.20 -3.19
N GLU A 544 -27.04 10.06 -1.89
CA GLU A 544 -26.87 11.18 -0.95
C GLU A 544 -25.64 12.05 -1.27
N GLU A 545 -24.54 11.47 -1.76
CA GLU A 545 -23.34 12.21 -2.18
C GLU A 545 -23.58 12.95 -3.50
N VAL A 546 -24.27 12.30 -4.44
CA VAL A 546 -24.67 12.93 -5.72
C VAL A 546 -25.65 14.09 -5.47
N GLU A 547 -26.61 13.91 -4.57
CA GLU A 547 -27.54 14.97 -4.15
C GLU A 547 -26.82 16.11 -3.43
N TYR A 548 -25.93 15.82 -2.48
CA TYR A 548 -25.10 16.82 -1.80
C TYR A 548 -24.31 17.68 -2.79
N ILE A 549 -23.60 17.04 -3.73
CA ILE A 549 -22.77 17.75 -4.72
C ILE A 549 -23.66 18.59 -5.65
N ASN A 550 -24.74 18.04 -6.20
CA ASN A 550 -25.65 18.77 -7.08
C ASN A 550 -26.33 19.95 -6.36
N ARG A 551 -26.71 19.77 -5.09
CA ARG A 551 -27.23 20.85 -4.23
C ARG A 551 -26.20 21.97 -4.09
N LYS A 552 -24.94 21.64 -3.78
CA LYS A 552 -23.87 22.64 -3.60
C LYS A 552 -23.45 23.35 -4.89
N ILE A 553 -23.36 22.64 -6.02
CA ILE A 553 -23.11 23.25 -7.34
C ILE A 553 -24.19 24.30 -7.64
N LYS A 554 -25.46 23.97 -7.39
CA LYS A 554 -26.59 24.89 -7.57
C LYS A 554 -26.59 26.06 -6.58
N GLU A 555 -26.31 25.82 -5.29
CA GLU A 555 -26.17 26.87 -4.27
C GLU A 555 -25.06 27.88 -4.59
N LEU A 556 -23.97 27.43 -5.22
CA LEU A 556 -22.80 28.25 -5.56
C LEU A 556 -22.84 28.85 -6.98
N GLY A 557 -23.87 28.55 -7.78
CA GLY A 557 -23.98 29.01 -9.17
C GLY A 557 -22.90 28.46 -10.10
N TRP A 558 -22.33 27.28 -9.78
CA TRP A 558 -21.31 26.63 -10.61
C TRP A 558 -21.93 25.94 -11.81
N ALA A 559 -21.22 25.91 -12.94
CA ALA A 559 -21.58 25.06 -14.07
C ALA A 559 -21.41 23.58 -13.68
N THR A 560 -22.42 22.76 -13.96
CA THR A 560 -22.27 21.30 -13.95
C THR A 560 -21.29 20.89 -15.07
N PRO A 561 -20.19 20.17 -14.77
CA PRO A 561 -19.30 19.68 -15.82
C PRO A 561 -20.03 18.72 -16.75
N GLU A 562 -19.91 18.92 -18.05
CA GLU A 562 -20.26 17.88 -19.02
C GLU A 562 -19.31 16.68 -18.84
N HIS A 563 -19.80 15.46 -19.03
CA HIS A 563 -18.94 14.29 -19.08
C HIS A 563 -18.10 14.34 -20.37
N GLY A 564 -16.79 14.58 -20.23
CA GLY A 564 -15.83 14.19 -21.26
C GLY A 564 -16.00 12.70 -21.54
N GLY A 565 -16.28 12.35 -22.79
CA GLY A 565 -17.02 11.14 -23.15
C GLY A 565 -16.49 9.83 -22.54
N HIS A 566 -17.25 9.29 -21.59
CA HIS A 566 -17.10 7.94 -21.07
C HIS A 566 -18.45 7.22 -21.15
N HIS A 567 -18.50 6.20 -22.01
CA HIS A 567 -19.59 5.24 -22.26
C HIS A 567 -18.96 3.85 -22.43
#